data_AF-A0A1G0HS36-F1
#
_entry.id   AF-A0A1G0HS36-F1
#
_cell.length_a   1.000
_cell.length_b   1.000
_cell.length_c   1.000
_cell.angle_alpha   90.00
_cell.angle_beta   90.00
_cell.angle_gamma   90.00
#
_symmetry.space_group_name_H-M   'P 1'
#
loop_
_entity.id
_entity.type
_entity.pdbx_description
1 polymer ?
#
loop_
_entity_poly.entity_id
_entity_poly.type
_entity_poly.pdbx_seq_one_letter_code
_entity_poly.pdbx_strand_id
1 'polypeptide(L)'
;MPRADNRKNTSAHSLPRWHRSNGLPCMTQQIITWDLGATKCAAGLVEYDKITETLTCKTSHSIKLSDATSLEDLITQLETKLGLTMHDADAICIGGAGYYDGKSLLLDGAYPYPMLFAEIAHKQQWPSYAVIHDYAPIVCATFTSYMEQPHNIKRLNTCQISKHGRRVAFGIGTSLGLKDGVLLPSGDFWLGQNEMGHIGITMPPLASQQQLQRHQEIMRFLANNPHEPSHHALTFEKILSGKGMVRLYQFFHPNEQAITPEQVGMKMRNSQADETLDAFAWYVGLFIGTVQLIFMPKGGIWVTGGVALHHTEAFDRPELMDGIYASPAYLAQRETYPLGVLCNLEHALIGGAYYATKRLLSK
;
A
#
# COMPACT_ATOMS: atom_id res chain seq x y z
N MET A 1 -39.92 -77.04 43.32
CA MET A 1 -40.36 -75.86 42.54
C MET A 1 -39.48 -74.67 42.92
N PRO A 2 -39.12 -73.82 41.96
CA PRO A 2 -37.71 -73.53 41.63
C PRO A 2 -37.43 -72.00 41.72
N ARG A 3 -36.27 -71.40 41.38
CA ARG A 3 -35.43 -71.53 40.19
C ARG A 3 -34.13 -70.75 40.41
N ALA A 4 -33.03 -71.32 39.93
CA ALA A 4 -31.78 -70.62 39.62
C ALA A 4 -31.99 -69.61 38.48
N ASP A 5 -31.14 -68.58 38.39
CA ASP A 5 -30.53 -68.31 37.09
C ASP A 5 -29.13 -67.71 37.20
N ASN A 6 -28.29 -68.21 36.30
CA ASN A 6 -26.87 -68.05 36.18
C ASN A 6 -26.65 -67.12 34.97
N ARG A 7 -25.82 -66.07 35.06
CA ARG A 7 -25.28 -65.44 33.84
C ARG A 7 -24.01 -64.65 34.11
N LYS A 8 -22.88 -65.27 33.77
CA LYS A 8 -21.66 -64.57 33.34
C LYS A 8 -22.00 -63.71 32.13
N ASN A 9 -21.52 -62.47 32.10
CA ASN A 9 -21.32 -61.77 30.85
C ASN A 9 -20.03 -60.96 30.90
N THR A 10 -19.13 -61.34 30.00
CA THR A 10 -17.91 -60.64 29.59
C THR A 10 -18.27 -59.36 28.86
N SER A 11 -17.65 -58.23 29.19
CA SER A 11 -17.42 -57.17 28.20
C SER A 11 -16.27 -56.26 28.61
N ALA A 12 -15.39 -56.06 27.64
CA ALA A 12 -14.22 -55.19 27.69
C ALA A 12 -14.61 -53.77 28.11
N HIS A 13 -13.86 -53.20 29.06
CA HIS A 13 -13.88 -51.77 29.29
C HIS A 13 -12.72 -51.13 28.53
N SER A 14 -13.15 -50.54 27.41
CA SER A 14 -12.46 -49.57 26.59
C SER A 14 -11.69 -48.54 27.39
N LEU A 15 -10.45 -48.27 26.94
CA LEU A 15 -9.64 -47.12 27.32
C LEU A 15 -10.47 -45.81 27.28
N PRO A 16 -10.20 -44.85 28.17
CA PRO A 16 -10.95 -43.59 28.18
C PRO A 16 -10.77 -42.86 26.85
N ARG A 17 -11.89 -42.54 26.19
CA ARG A 17 -11.93 -41.53 25.14
C ARG A 17 -11.41 -40.23 25.73
N TRP A 18 -10.30 -39.74 25.20
CA TRP A 18 -9.85 -38.37 25.39
C TRP A 18 -10.96 -37.43 24.91
N HIS A 19 -11.74 -36.92 25.86
CA HIS A 19 -12.60 -35.77 25.60
C HIS A 19 -11.70 -34.63 25.15
N ARG A 20 -12.01 -34.06 23.98
CA ARG A 20 -11.46 -32.79 23.52
C ARG A 20 -11.56 -31.82 24.70
N SER A 21 -10.42 -31.35 25.16
CA SER A 21 -10.34 -30.21 26.06
C SER A 21 -11.19 -29.09 25.49
N ASN A 22 -12.13 -28.58 26.29
CA ASN A 22 -12.76 -27.29 26.04
C ASN A 22 -11.64 -26.25 25.91
N GLY A 23 -11.25 -25.96 24.68
CA GLY A 23 -10.19 -25.00 24.38
C GLY A 23 -10.64 -23.63 24.86
N LEU A 24 -9.79 -22.98 25.65
CA LEU A 24 -9.85 -21.53 25.85
C LEU A 24 -10.02 -20.86 24.48
N PRO A 25 -10.83 -19.80 24.36
CA PRO A 25 -10.95 -19.08 23.10
C PRO A 25 -9.55 -18.71 22.60
N CYS A 26 -9.25 -19.03 21.34
CA CYS A 26 -7.99 -18.66 20.71
C CYS A 26 -7.87 -17.13 20.79
N MET A 27 -6.93 -16.65 21.61
CA MET A 27 -6.79 -15.23 21.93
C MET A 27 -6.08 -14.44 20.82
N THR A 28 -5.43 -15.17 19.91
CA THR A 28 -4.78 -14.67 18.71
C THR A 28 -5.55 -15.09 17.47
N GLN A 29 -5.69 -14.19 16.50
CA GLN A 29 -6.23 -14.49 15.18
C GLN A 29 -5.14 -14.38 14.13
N GLN A 30 -5.17 -15.28 13.14
CA GLN A 30 -4.23 -15.35 12.04
C GLN A 30 -4.88 -14.80 10.78
N ILE A 31 -4.35 -13.68 10.29
CA ILE A 31 -4.89 -12.95 9.14
C ILE A 31 -3.86 -13.03 8.02
N ILE A 32 -4.29 -13.48 6.84
CA ILE A 32 -3.44 -13.39 5.65
C ILE A 32 -3.74 -12.07 4.93
N THR A 33 -2.69 -11.32 4.64
CA THR A 33 -2.80 -9.99 4.02
C THR A 33 -1.95 -9.93 2.78
N TRP A 34 -2.43 -9.24 1.74
CA TRP A 34 -1.74 -9.12 0.47
C TRP A 34 -1.60 -7.65 0.09
N ASP A 35 -0.43 -7.32 -0.48
CA ASP A 35 -0.13 -6.12 -1.24
C ASP A 35 0.17 -6.55 -2.69
N LEU A 36 -0.87 -6.52 -3.52
CA LEU A 36 -0.86 -6.99 -4.90
C LEU A 36 -0.75 -5.79 -5.85
N GLY A 37 0.46 -5.53 -6.32
CA GLY A 37 0.74 -4.56 -7.37
C GLY A 37 0.74 -5.18 -8.77
N ALA A 38 0.99 -4.36 -9.79
CA ALA A 38 0.95 -4.78 -11.19
C ALA A 38 1.97 -5.88 -11.58
N THR A 39 3.11 -5.96 -10.90
CA THR A 39 4.22 -6.88 -11.26
C THR A 39 4.62 -7.82 -10.14
N LYS A 40 4.19 -7.56 -8.91
CA LYS A 40 4.63 -8.27 -7.72
C LYS A 40 3.49 -8.31 -6.70
N CYS A 41 3.38 -9.45 -6.01
CA CYS A 41 2.52 -9.61 -4.84
C CYS A 41 3.40 -9.83 -3.62
N ALA A 42 3.23 -9.02 -2.58
CA ALA A 42 3.70 -9.36 -1.25
C ALA A 42 2.52 -9.90 -0.43
N ALA A 43 2.73 -10.95 0.35
CA ALA A 43 1.74 -11.42 1.31
C ALA A 43 2.39 -11.64 2.67
N GLY A 44 1.60 -11.47 3.74
CA GLY A 44 2.04 -11.67 5.10
C GLY A 44 1.01 -12.38 5.95
N LEU A 45 1.51 -13.19 6.88
CA LEU A 45 0.75 -13.74 7.98
C LEU A 45 0.87 -12.79 9.16
N VAL A 46 -0.25 -12.15 9.51
CA VAL A 46 -0.32 -11.18 10.61
C VAL A 46 -1.12 -11.79 11.75
N GLU A 47 -0.54 -11.81 12.94
CA GLU A 47 -1.22 -12.19 14.18
C GLU A 47 -1.87 -10.95 14.81
N TYR A 48 -3.15 -11.09 15.17
CA TYR A 48 -3.90 -10.11 15.96
C TYR A 48 -4.15 -10.63 17.37
N ASP A 49 -3.60 -9.96 18.37
CA ASP A 49 -3.89 -10.23 19.78
C ASP A 49 -5.11 -9.42 20.22
N LYS A 50 -6.20 -10.12 20.59
CA LYS A 50 -7.47 -9.48 20.98
C LYS A 50 -7.42 -8.72 22.30
N ILE A 51 -6.48 -9.02 23.19
CA ILE A 51 -6.35 -8.38 24.50
C ILE A 51 -5.58 -7.07 24.36
N THR A 52 -4.45 -7.12 23.69
CA THR A 52 -3.57 -5.95 23.52
C THR A 52 -3.95 -5.09 22.32
N GLU A 53 -4.86 -5.59 21.46
CA GLU A 53 -5.20 -5.02 20.15
C GLU A 53 -3.98 -4.84 19.24
N THR A 54 -2.94 -5.64 19.44
CA THR A 54 -1.67 -5.53 18.71
C THR A 54 -1.69 -6.38 17.44
N LEU A 55 -1.15 -5.82 16.36
CA LEU A 55 -0.92 -6.52 15.10
C LEU A 55 0.57 -6.77 14.93
N THR A 56 0.96 -8.02 14.67
CA THR A 56 2.36 -8.41 14.45
C THR A 56 2.47 -9.22 13.17
N CYS A 57 3.25 -8.74 12.20
CA CYS A 57 3.58 -9.52 11.01
C CYS A 57 4.59 -10.62 11.39
N LYS A 58 4.20 -11.88 11.28
CA LYS A 58 5.02 -13.04 11.67
C LYS A 58 5.96 -13.47 10.57
N THR A 59 5.46 -13.45 9.35
CA THR A 59 6.25 -13.68 8.15
C THR A 59 5.64 -12.91 7.00
N SER A 60 6.49 -12.45 6.09
CA SER A 60 6.06 -11.89 4.83
C SER A 60 6.95 -12.36 3.70
N HIS A 61 6.33 -12.59 2.54
CA HIS A 61 7.00 -13.05 1.35
C HIS A 61 6.51 -12.31 0.13
N SER A 62 7.37 -12.32 -0.88
CA SER A 62 7.19 -11.57 -2.11
C SER A 62 7.37 -12.50 -3.29
N ILE A 63 6.46 -12.43 -4.26
CA ILE A 63 6.47 -13.23 -5.47
C ILE A 63 6.25 -12.28 -6.66
N LYS A 64 7.06 -12.41 -7.71
CA LYS A 64 6.78 -11.69 -8.97
C LYS A 64 5.62 -12.39 -9.64
N LEU A 65 4.69 -11.63 -10.19
CA LEU A 65 3.53 -12.25 -10.85
C LEU A 65 3.94 -13.08 -12.08
N SER A 66 5.08 -12.77 -12.70
CA SER A 66 5.67 -13.57 -13.78
C SER A 66 6.19 -14.95 -13.36
N ASP A 67 6.40 -15.17 -12.07
CA ASP A 67 6.90 -16.45 -11.53
C ASP A 67 5.74 -17.43 -11.27
N ALA A 68 4.49 -17.00 -11.50
CA ALA A 68 3.29 -17.82 -11.44
C ALA A 68 2.59 -17.83 -12.80
N THR A 69 1.86 -18.91 -13.08
CA THR A 69 1.16 -19.12 -14.36
C THR A 69 -0.34 -18.83 -14.29
N SER A 70 -0.91 -18.80 -13.08
CA SER A 70 -2.31 -18.43 -12.81
C SER A 70 -2.45 -17.85 -11.40
N LEU A 71 -3.65 -17.37 -11.05
CA LEU A 71 -3.94 -16.91 -9.69
C LEU A 71 -3.89 -18.07 -8.68
N GLU A 72 -4.35 -19.27 -9.05
CA GLU A 72 -4.24 -20.48 -8.22
C GLU A 72 -2.78 -20.88 -7.94
N ASP A 73 -1.91 -20.78 -8.95
CA ASP A 73 -0.47 -21.03 -8.80
C ASP A 73 0.14 -19.98 -7.85
N LEU A 74 -0.17 -18.69 -8.04
CA LEU A 74 0.25 -17.63 -7.11
C LEU A 74 -0.21 -17.93 -5.68
N ILE A 75 -1.48 -18.28 -5.46
CA ILE A 75 -2.02 -18.64 -4.14
C ILE A 75 -1.23 -19.80 -3.54
N THR A 76 -1.02 -20.87 -4.31
CA THR A 76 -0.30 -22.07 -3.85
C THR A 76 1.13 -21.72 -3.41
N GLN A 77 1.83 -20.88 -4.18
CA GLN A 77 3.17 -20.42 -3.82
C GLN A 77 3.16 -19.53 -2.57
N LEU A 78 2.18 -18.64 -2.42
CA LEU A 78 2.03 -17.80 -1.23
C LEU A 78 1.74 -18.66 0.01
N GLU A 79 0.79 -19.58 -0.04
CA GLU A 79 0.47 -20.51 1.05
C GLU A 79 1.70 -21.33 1.47
N THR A 80 2.45 -21.85 0.49
CA THR A 80 3.69 -22.60 0.74
C THR A 80 4.72 -21.76 1.49
N LYS A 81 4.91 -20.50 1.09
CA LYS A 81 5.86 -19.60 1.73
C LYS A 81 5.40 -19.12 3.10
N LEU A 82 4.10 -18.85 3.26
CA LEU A 82 3.52 -18.41 4.53
C LEU A 82 3.40 -19.54 5.56
N GLY A 83 3.35 -20.80 5.10
CA GLY A 83 3.13 -21.96 5.97
C GLY A 83 1.71 -22.05 6.51
N LEU A 84 0.75 -21.35 5.89
CA LEU A 84 -0.67 -21.35 6.23
C LEU A 84 -1.49 -21.29 4.95
N THR A 85 -2.53 -22.12 4.84
CA THR A 85 -3.45 -22.08 3.71
C THR A 85 -4.42 -20.91 3.86
N MET A 86 -4.94 -20.40 2.73
CA MET A 86 -5.99 -19.38 2.73
C MET A 86 -7.24 -19.88 3.46
N HIS A 87 -7.56 -21.18 3.33
CA HIS A 87 -8.68 -21.81 4.02
C HIS A 87 -8.56 -21.76 5.55
N ASP A 88 -7.34 -21.96 6.08
CA ASP A 88 -7.09 -22.08 7.52
C ASP A 88 -6.93 -20.72 8.23
N ALA A 89 -6.90 -19.60 7.49
CA ALA A 89 -6.84 -18.27 8.08
C ALA A 89 -8.17 -17.88 8.77
N ASP A 90 -8.12 -16.95 9.72
CA ASP A 90 -9.34 -16.37 10.32
C ASP A 90 -10.00 -15.37 9.37
N ALA A 91 -9.20 -14.62 8.61
CA ALA A 91 -9.65 -13.68 7.59
C ALA A 91 -8.55 -13.41 6.56
N ILE A 92 -8.96 -12.92 5.39
CA ILE A 92 -8.03 -12.55 4.31
C ILE A 92 -8.31 -11.12 3.85
N CYS A 93 -7.29 -10.27 3.75
CA CYS A 93 -7.41 -8.95 3.17
C CYS A 93 -6.42 -8.77 2.02
N ILE A 94 -6.93 -8.55 0.82
CA ILE A 94 -6.15 -8.32 -0.39
C ILE A 94 -6.22 -6.84 -0.74
N GLY A 95 -5.13 -6.11 -0.56
CA GLY A 95 -4.93 -4.80 -1.18
C GLY A 95 -4.44 -5.01 -2.61
N GLY A 96 -5.29 -4.75 -3.60
CA GLY A 96 -5.00 -4.95 -5.01
C GLY A 96 -4.98 -3.64 -5.80
N ALA A 97 -4.01 -3.50 -6.70
CA ALA A 97 -3.99 -2.42 -7.65
C ALA A 97 -5.12 -2.62 -8.67
N GLY A 98 -6.02 -1.62 -8.78
CA GLY A 98 -7.13 -1.63 -9.72
C GLY A 98 -8.51 -1.76 -9.09
N TYR A 99 -9.50 -2.01 -9.93
CA TYR A 99 -10.90 -2.03 -9.57
C TYR A 99 -11.41 -3.47 -9.40
N TYR A 100 -11.94 -3.78 -8.22
CA TYR A 100 -12.59 -5.07 -7.95
C TYR A 100 -14.09 -4.96 -8.17
N ASP A 101 -14.63 -5.74 -9.11
CA ASP A 101 -16.06 -5.73 -9.47
C ASP A 101 -16.93 -6.69 -8.63
N GLY A 102 -16.35 -7.31 -7.60
CA GLY A 102 -16.98 -8.35 -6.79
C GLY A 102 -16.73 -9.78 -7.29
N LYS A 103 -16.09 -9.94 -8.46
CA LYS A 103 -15.67 -11.24 -9.01
C LYS A 103 -14.19 -11.29 -9.33
N SER A 104 -13.71 -10.25 -10.01
CA SER A 104 -12.37 -10.16 -10.57
C SER A 104 -11.72 -8.81 -10.26
N LEU A 105 -10.41 -8.81 -10.08
CA LEU A 105 -9.62 -7.59 -9.95
C LEU A 105 -9.12 -7.15 -11.33
N LEU A 106 -9.53 -5.96 -11.75
CA LEU A 106 -9.23 -5.39 -13.07
C LEU A 106 -8.21 -4.26 -12.94
N LEU A 107 -7.15 -4.33 -13.74
CA LEU A 107 -6.12 -3.30 -13.83
C LEU A 107 -6.03 -2.82 -15.28
N ASP A 108 -5.97 -1.51 -15.51
CA ASP A 108 -5.89 -0.91 -16.87
C ASP A 108 -4.67 -1.42 -17.65
N GLY A 109 -3.52 -1.54 -16.99
CA GLY A 109 -2.30 -2.14 -17.55
C GLY A 109 -2.31 -3.66 -17.68
N ALA A 110 -3.42 -4.31 -17.32
CA ALA A 110 -3.63 -5.75 -17.20
C ALA A 110 -2.68 -6.48 -16.24
N TYR A 111 -3.22 -7.54 -15.61
CA TYR A 111 -2.43 -8.54 -14.91
C TYR A 111 -1.96 -9.63 -15.90
N PRO A 112 -0.90 -10.39 -15.59
CA PRO A 112 -0.42 -11.47 -16.47
C PRO A 112 -1.41 -12.63 -16.65
N TYR A 113 -2.37 -12.76 -15.74
CA TYR A 113 -3.46 -13.74 -15.80
C TYR A 113 -4.73 -13.18 -15.12
N PRO A 114 -5.91 -13.77 -15.37
CA PRO A 114 -7.16 -13.33 -14.75
C PRO A 114 -7.11 -13.43 -13.22
N MET A 115 -7.50 -12.34 -12.54
CA MET A 115 -7.52 -12.27 -11.08
C MET A 115 -8.93 -12.59 -10.52
N LEU A 116 -9.41 -13.81 -10.78
CA LEU A 116 -10.76 -14.30 -10.45
C LEU A 116 -10.90 -14.71 -8.96
N PHE A 117 -10.71 -13.76 -8.05
CA PHE A 117 -10.71 -14.03 -6.60
C PHE A 117 -11.99 -14.70 -6.09
N ALA A 118 -13.17 -14.28 -6.57
CA ALA A 118 -14.43 -14.85 -6.06
C ALA A 118 -14.61 -16.33 -6.40
N GLU A 119 -14.17 -16.75 -7.59
CA GLU A 119 -14.24 -18.15 -8.01
C GLU A 119 -13.32 -19.02 -7.15
N ILE A 120 -12.07 -18.58 -6.96
CA ILE A 120 -11.08 -19.34 -6.20
C ILE A 120 -11.44 -19.38 -4.72
N ALA A 121 -11.87 -18.25 -4.15
CA ALA A 121 -12.33 -18.19 -2.76
C ALA A 121 -13.49 -19.15 -2.50
N HIS A 122 -14.44 -19.26 -3.43
CA HIS A 122 -15.53 -20.25 -3.34
C HIS A 122 -15.00 -21.68 -3.46
N LYS A 123 -14.15 -21.97 -4.45
CA LYS A 123 -13.59 -23.30 -4.71
C LYS A 123 -12.72 -23.82 -3.56
N GLN A 124 -11.91 -22.95 -2.96
CA GLN A 124 -11.00 -23.27 -1.86
C GLN A 124 -11.63 -23.02 -0.47
N GLN A 125 -12.91 -22.65 -0.42
CA GLN A 125 -13.65 -22.41 0.82
C GLN A 125 -12.94 -21.43 1.76
N TRP A 126 -12.52 -20.27 1.24
CA TRP A 126 -11.87 -19.25 2.04
C TRP A 126 -12.77 -18.76 3.18
N PRO A 127 -12.18 -18.29 4.30
CA PRO A 127 -12.89 -17.59 5.36
C PRO A 127 -13.41 -16.23 4.85
N SER A 128 -13.88 -15.37 5.76
CA SER A 128 -14.25 -14.01 5.38
C SER A 128 -13.06 -13.27 4.75
N TYR A 129 -13.25 -12.77 3.54
CA TYR A 129 -12.21 -12.05 2.81
C TYR A 129 -12.73 -10.74 2.23
N ALA A 130 -11.79 -9.84 1.94
CA ALA A 130 -12.04 -8.63 1.16
C ALA A 130 -10.93 -8.38 0.15
N VAL A 131 -11.32 -7.91 -1.02
CA VAL A 131 -10.41 -7.29 -2.01
C VAL A 131 -10.69 -5.80 -1.99
N ILE A 132 -9.68 -5.01 -1.62
CA ILE A 132 -9.75 -3.55 -1.51
C ILE A 132 -8.63 -2.93 -2.32
N HIS A 133 -8.71 -1.63 -2.56
CA HIS A 133 -7.65 -0.87 -3.25
C HIS A 133 -6.32 -0.99 -2.49
N ASP A 134 -5.20 -1.20 -3.19
CA ASP A 134 -3.83 -1.34 -2.63
C ASP A 134 -3.41 -0.25 -1.62
N TYR A 135 -3.81 1.01 -1.81
CA TYR A 135 -3.53 2.10 -0.86
C TYR A 135 -4.47 2.15 0.36
N ALA A 136 -5.60 1.45 0.35
CA ALA A 136 -6.49 1.41 1.52
C ALA A 136 -5.82 0.75 2.74
N PRO A 137 -5.14 -0.41 2.63
CA PRO A 137 -4.29 -0.94 3.68
C PRO A 137 -3.26 0.08 4.18
N ILE A 138 -2.59 0.81 3.29
CA ILE A 138 -1.57 1.78 3.68
C ILE A 138 -2.15 2.86 4.59
N VAL A 139 -3.33 3.40 4.26
CA VAL A 139 -4.04 4.35 5.15
C VAL A 139 -4.43 3.68 6.48
N CYS A 140 -4.95 2.45 6.44
CA CYS A 140 -5.29 1.68 7.64
C CYS A 140 -4.10 1.49 8.58
N ALA A 141 -2.90 1.23 8.04
CA ALA A 141 -1.67 1.07 8.82
C ALA A 141 -1.39 2.31 9.68
N THR A 142 -1.71 3.49 9.15
CA THR A 142 -1.51 4.74 9.90
C THR A 142 -2.36 4.78 11.17
N PHE A 143 -3.52 4.13 11.21
CA PHE A 143 -4.39 4.09 12.40
C PHE A 143 -3.88 3.19 13.52
N THR A 144 -2.76 2.49 13.32
CA THR A 144 -2.21 1.50 14.25
C THR A 144 -0.94 2.00 14.94
N SER A 145 -0.47 1.24 15.94
CA SER A 145 0.82 1.46 16.60
C SER A 145 2.04 1.28 15.68
N TYR A 146 1.84 0.85 14.42
CA TYR A 146 2.88 0.88 13.39
C TYR A 146 3.57 2.24 13.31
N MET A 147 2.79 3.32 13.51
CA MET A 147 3.29 4.69 13.40
C MET A 147 4.15 5.16 14.58
N GLU A 148 4.15 4.40 15.67
CA GLU A 148 4.88 4.74 16.90
C GLU A 148 6.32 4.23 16.86
N GLN A 149 6.63 3.34 15.91
CA GLN A 149 7.96 2.74 15.75
C GLN A 149 8.87 3.67 14.93
N PRO A 150 9.97 4.19 15.49
CA PRO A 150 10.82 5.16 14.78
C PRO A 150 11.44 4.62 13.49
N HIS A 151 11.71 3.32 13.43
CA HIS A 151 12.28 2.67 12.24
C HIS A 151 11.26 2.48 11.10
N ASN A 152 9.97 2.68 11.36
CA ASN A 152 8.91 2.58 10.35
C ASN A 152 8.69 3.89 9.61
N ILE A 153 9.15 5.03 10.14
CA ILE A 153 8.84 6.35 9.57
C ILE A 153 10.05 7.28 9.54
N LYS A 154 10.40 7.77 8.35
CA LYS A 154 11.20 8.99 8.19
C LYS A 154 10.29 10.21 8.30
N ARG A 155 10.31 10.89 9.45
CA ARG A 155 9.56 12.13 9.66
C ARG A 155 10.20 13.27 8.88
N LEU A 156 9.41 13.97 8.06
CA LEU A 156 9.86 15.16 7.30
C LEU A 156 9.58 16.46 8.05
N ASN A 157 8.76 16.41 9.10
CA ASN A 157 8.55 17.50 10.05
C ASN A 157 8.18 16.97 11.45
N THR A 158 8.16 17.89 12.42
CA THR A 158 7.90 17.62 13.84
C THR A 158 6.42 17.76 14.24
N CYS A 159 5.52 17.96 13.28
CA CYS A 159 4.10 18.23 13.52
C CYS A 159 3.36 17.02 14.12
N GLN A 160 2.51 17.25 15.11
CA GLN A 160 1.83 16.16 15.82
C GLN A 160 0.66 15.57 15.03
N ILE A 161 0.52 14.24 15.06
CA ILE A 161 -0.57 13.54 14.38
C ILE A 161 -1.88 13.78 15.13
N SER A 162 -2.84 14.45 14.49
CA SER A 162 -4.21 14.49 15.03
C SER A 162 -4.83 13.09 14.90
N LYS A 163 -5.11 12.44 16.03
CA LYS A 163 -5.64 11.05 16.09
C LYS A 163 -6.83 10.84 15.15
N HIS A 164 -7.77 11.78 15.17
CA HIS A 164 -9.01 11.78 14.37
C HIS A 164 -8.95 12.72 13.15
N GLY A 165 -7.78 13.26 12.84
CA GLY A 165 -7.57 14.05 11.64
C GLY A 165 -7.58 13.16 10.40
N ARG A 166 -8.00 13.74 9.26
CA ARG A 166 -7.87 13.07 7.97
C ARG A 166 -6.41 12.75 7.67
N ARG A 167 -6.17 11.53 7.20
CA ARG A 167 -4.87 11.00 6.83
C ARG A 167 -4.86 10.72 5.36
N VAL A 168 -3.74 10.99 4.72
CA VAL A 168 -3.53 10.66 3.31
C VAL A 168 -2.29 9.78 3.22
N ALA A 169 -2.39 8.69 2.49
CA ALA A 169 -1.23 7.92 2.09
C ALA A 169 -1.16 7.88 0.57
N PHE A 170 0.02 8.12 0.02
CA PHE A 170 0.27 7.97 -1.41
C PHE A 170 1.60 7.30 -1.66
N GLY A 171 1.74 6.64 -2.81
CA GLY A 171 2.95 5.91 -3.13
C GLY A 171 3.43 6.22 -4.54
N ILE A 172 4.75 6.34 -4.65
CA ILE A 172 5.46 6.52 -5.91
C ILE A 172 6.16 5.21 -6.22
N GLY A 173 5.59 4.44 -7.14
CA GLY A 173 6.10 3.13 -7.56
C GLY A 173 6.11 3.02 -9.07
N THR A 174 5.63 1.88 -9.58
CA THR A 174 5.35 1.71 -11.01
C THR A 174 4.36 2.77 -11.52
N SER A 175 3.41 3.14 -10.67
CA SER A 175 2.36 4.17 -10.84
C SER A 175 2.35 5.12 -9.63
N LEU A 176 1.47 6.12 -9.65
CA LEU A 176 1.17 7.00 -8.51
C LEU A 176 -0.23 6.68 -7.99
N GLY A 177 -0.35 6.19 -6.76
CA GLY A 177 -1.66 5.97 -6.16
C GLY A 177 -1.79 6.68 -4.82
N LEU A 178 -3.04 6.96 -4.43
CA LEU A 178 -3.37 7.71 -3.24
C LEU A 178 -4.69 7.21 -2.63
N LYS A 179 -4.74 7.16 -1.30
CA LYS A 179 -5.98 7.07 -0.53
C LYS A 179 -5.97 8.01 0.64
N ASP A 180 -7.16 8.40 1.05
CA ASP A 180 -7.40 9.14 2.28
C ASP A 180 -8.34 8.38 3.21
N GLY A 181 -8.31 8.75 4.49
CA GLY A 181 -9.20 8.16 5.47
C GLY A 181 -9.21 8.91 6.80
N VAL A 182 -10.14 8.53 7.66
CA VAL A 182 -10.34 9.13 8.98
C VAL A 182 -10.62 8.02 9.99
N LEU A 183 -9.90 8.03 11.11
CA LEU A 183 -10.25 7.22 12.28
C LEU A 183 -11.29 7.98 13.11
N LEU A 184 -12.48 7.40 13.28
CA LEU A 184 -13.57 8.00 14.03
C LEU A 184 -13.36 7.81 15.54
N PRO A 185 -13.93 8.70 16.39
CA PRO A 185 -13.89 8.53 17.84
C PRO A 185 -14.50 7.21 18.34
N SER A 186 -15.39 6.58 17.56
CA SER A 186 -15.98 5.27 17.85
C SER A 186 -15.00 4.11 17.71
N GLY A 187 -13.81 4.32 17.12
CA GLY A 187 -12.87 3.25 16.76
C GLY A 187 -13.13 2.61 15.39
N ASP A 188 -14.21 2.98 14.70
CA ASP A 188 -14.39 2.68 13.28
C ASP A 188 -13.62 3.70 12.42
N PHE A 189 -13.52 3.46 11.12
CA PHE A 189 -12.84 4.34 10.18
C PHE A 189 -13.62 4.52 8.88
N TRP A 190 -13.33 5.61 8.19
CA TRP A 190 -13.79 5.84 6.83
C TRP A 190 -12.59 5.90 5.89
N LEU A 191 -12.75 5.36 4.68
CA LEU A 191 -11.78 5.44 3.59
C LEU A 191 -12.42 6.13 2.40
N GLY A 192 -11.71 7.07 1.80
CA GLY A 192 -12.13 7.72 0.57
C GLY A 192 -11.98 6.83 -0.66
N GLN A 193 -12.63 7.23 -1.75
CA GLN A 193 -12.48 6.64 -3.08
C GLN A 193 -12.01 7.73 -4.02
N ASN A 194 -10.87 7.53 -4.66
CA ASN A 194 -10.23 8.50 -5.55
C ASN A 194 -9.12 7.82 -6.36
N GLU A 195 -8.74 8.43 -7.48
CA GLU A 195 -7.61 8.02 -8.32
C GLU A 195 -6.69 9.23 -8.55
N MET A 196 -6.22 9.81 -7.43
CA MET A 196 -5.56 11.13 -7.45
C MET A 196 -4.26 11.16 -8.26
N GLY A 197 -3.64 10.01 -8.54
CA GLY A 197 -2.45 9.95 -9.39
C GLY A 197 -2.69 10.41 -10.84
N HIS A 198 -3.94 10.31 -11.30
CA HIS A 198 -4.35 10.71 -12.64
C HIS A 198 -4.83 12.17 -12.73
N ILE A 199 -4.71 12.97 -11.66
CA ILE A 199 -5.00 14.40 -11.77
C ILE A 199 -3.93 15.09 -12.61
N GLY A 200 -4.34 16.16 -13.31
CA GLY A 200 -3.43 17.00 -14.07
C GLY A 200 -2.34 17.62 -13.20
N ILE A 201 -1.14 17.74 -13.74
CA ILE A 201 -0.03 18.47 -13.12
C ILE A 201 -0.45 19.92 -12.99
N THR A 202 -0.39 20.45 -11.78
CA THR A 202 -0.79 21.83 -11.51
C THR A 202 0.28 22.82 -11.96
N MET A 203 -0.13 23.91 -12.60
CA MET A 203 0.71 25.09 -12.77
C MET A 203 0.90 25.75 -11.39
N PRO A 204 2.12 25.79 -10.80
CA PRO A 204 2.32 26.42 -9.48
C PRO A 204 1.94 27.91 -9.51
N PRO A 205 1.11 28.40 -8.58
CA PRO A 205 0.75 29.82 -8.53
C PRO A 205 1.89 30.71 -8.00
N LEU A 206 2.91 30.14 -7.34
CA LEU A 206 4.10 30.84 -6.88
C LEU A 206 5.34 29.95 -7.06
N ALA A 207 6.34 30.42 -7.81
CA ALA A 207 7.64 29.75 -7.96
C ALA A 207 8.68 30.77 -8.41
N SER A 208 9.97 30.46 -8.28
CA SER A 208 11.02 31.29 -8.88
C SER A 208 10.89 31.31 -10.41
N GLN A 209 11.41 32.34 -11.07
CA GLN A 209 11.38 32.43 -12.54
C GLN A 209 12.05 31.20 -13.19
N GLN A 210 13.16 30.73 -12.60
CA GLN A 210 13.88 29.55 -13.08
C GLN A 210 13.04 28.27 -12.94
N GLN A 211 12.37 28.07 -11.79
CA GLN A 211 11.48 26.92 -11.57
C GLN A 211 10.28 26.95 -12.52
N LEU A 212 9.68 28.14 -12.71
CA LEU A 212 8.57 28.34 -13.63
C LEU A 212 8.96 28.01 -15.08
N GLN A 213 10.10 28.53 -15.53
CA GLN A 213 10.61 28.26 -16.87
C GLN A 213 10.88 26.76 -17.06
N ARG A 214 11.59 26.13 -16.12
CA ARG A 214 11.87 24.67 -16.15
C ARG A 214 10.58 23.86 -16.18
N HIS A 215 9.59 24.21 -15.37
CA HIS A 215 8.29 23.54 -15.36
C HIS A 215 7.63 23.61 -16.74
N GLN A 216 7.58 24.79 -17.36
CA GLN A 216 7.01 24.97 -18.70
C GLN A 216 7.76 24.15 -19.76
N GLU A 217 9.09 24.11 -19.70
CA GLU A 217 9.93 23.31 -20.61
C GLU A 217 9.67 21.81 -20.46
N ILE A 218 9.57 21.32 -19.21
CA ILE A 218 9.21 19.92 -18.92
C ILE A 218 7.80 19.62 -19.42
N MET A 219 6.82 20.52 -19.23
CA MET A 219 5.45 20.31 -19.73
C MET A 219 5.44 20.19 -21.26
N ARG A 220 6.20 21.03 -21.98
CA ARG A 220 6.35 20.94 -23.44
C ARG A 220 7.05 19.63 -23.86
N PHE A 221 8.10 19.24 -23.15
CA PHE A 221 8.82 17.99 -23.40
C PHE A 221 7.90 16.77 -23.25
N LEU A 222 7.14 16.70 -22.15
CA LEU A 222 6.19 15.61 -21.89
C LEU A 222 5.02 15.59 -22.88
N ALA A 223 4.54 16.77 -23.31
CA ALA A 223 3.46 16.87 -24.30
C ALA A 223 3.90 16.45 -25.71
N ASN A 224 5.17 16.64 -26.05
CA ASN A 224 5.71 16.39 -27.39
C ASN A 224 6.42 15.03 -27.51
N ASN A 225 6.21 14.09 -26.57
CA ASN A 225 6.88 12.80 -26.62
C ASN A 225 6.34 11.95 -27.79
N PRO A 226 7.13 11.69 -28.84
CA PRO A 226 6.66 11.03 -30.06
C PRO A 226 6.35 9.53 -29.85
N HIS A 227 6.82 8.95 -28.75
CA HIS A 227 6.63 7.53 -28.42
C HIS A 227 5.34 7.26 -27.63
N GLU A 228 4.56 8.30 -27.35
CA GLU A 228 3.30 8.18 -26.63
C GLU A 228 2.15 8.75 -27.48
N PRO A 229 0.95 8.14 -27.45
CA PRO A 229 -0.19 8.64 -28.21
C PRO A 229 -0.49 10.11 -27.86
N SER A 230 -0.84 10.92 -28.88
CA SER A 230 -1.15 12.36 -28.81
C SER A 230 -2.30 12.76 -27.86
N HIS A 231 -2.92 11.80 -27.17
CA HIS A 231 -4.01 11.98 -26.21
C HIS A 231 -3.59 11.74 -24.75
N HIS A 232 -2.31 11.58 -24.45
CA HIS A 232 -1.88 11.34 -23.06
C HIS A 232 -1.98 12.60 -22.20
N ALA A 233 -2.74 12.50 -21.11
CA ALA A 233 -2.86 13.57 -20.13
C ALA A 233 -1.53 13.82 -19.40
N LEU A 234 -1.23 15.10 -19.15
CA LEU A 234 -0.11 15.54 -18.30
C LEU A 234 -0.54 15.42 -16.84
N THR A 235 -0.47 14.20 -16.29
CA THR A 235 -0.84 13.88 -14.91
C THR A 235 0.37 13.82 -13.99
N PHE A 236 0.17 13.92 -12.67
CA PHE A 236 1.28 13.75 -11.73
C PHE A 236 1.97 12.39 -11.89
N GLU A 237 1.24 11.31 -12.15
CA GLU A 237 1.82 9.99 -12.43
C GLU A 237 2.81 9.99 -13.61
N LYS A 238 2.59 10.85 -14.61
CA LYS A 238 3.48 11.00 -15.77
C LYS A 238 4.92 11.32 -15.37
N ILE A 239 5.09 11.98 -14.23
CA ILE A 239 6.37 12.38 -13.62
C ILE A 239 6.70 11.50 -12.41
N LEU A 240 5.75 11.33 -11.51
CA LEU A 240 5.91 10.63 -10.23
C LEU A 240 5.61 9.14 -10.38
N SER A 241 6.42 8.46 -11.18
CA SER A 241 6.38 7.01 -11.35
C SER A 241 7.75 6.52 -11.82
N GLY A 242 7.99 5.20 -11.83
CA GLY A 242 9.23 4.63 -12.34
C GLY A 242 9.52 5.04 -13.79
N LYS A 243 8.48 5.09 -14.65
CA LYS A 243 8.60 5.62 -16.01
C LYS A 243 8.75 7.14 -16.03
N GLY A 244 8.06 7.85 -15.14
CA GLY A 244 8.16 9.31 -15.05
C GLY A 244 9.54 9.81 -14.65
N MET A 245 10.24 9.07 -13.80
CA MET A 245 11.64 9.33 -13.45
C MET A 245 12.56 9.21 -14.67
N VAL A 246 12.33 8.23 -15.55
CA VAL A 246 13.06 8.13 -16.83
C VAL A 246 12.78 9.33 -17.72
N ARG A 247 11.52 9.78 -17.80
CA ARG A 247 11.16 10.99 -18.58
C ARG A 247 11.88 12.23 -18.04
N LEU A 248 11.91 12.42 -16.72
CA LEU A 248 12.65 13.52 -16.10
C LEU A 248 14.14 13.43 -16.41
N TYR A 249 14.74 12.24 -16.33
CA TYR A 249 16.15 12.05 -16.65
C TYR A 249 16.46 12.42 -18.10
N GLN A 250 15.67 11.94 -19.04
CA GLN A 250 15.82 12.21 -20.48
C GLN A 250 15.65 13.70 -20.81
N PHE A 251 14.86 14.45 -20.04
CA PHE A 251 14.75 15.90 -20.18
C PHE A 251 16.10 16.60 -19.92
N PHE A 252 16.82 16.20 -18.87
CA PHE A 252 18.14 16.75 -18.56
C PHE A 252 19.28 16.12 -19.38
N HIS A 253 19.08 14.90 -19.86
CA HIS A 253 20.08 14.11 -20.60
C HIS A 253 19.53 13.68 -21.97
N PRO A 254 19.28 14.63 -22.90
CA PRO A 254 18.59 14.34 -24.16
C PRO A 254 19.34 13.36 -25.07
N ASN A 255 20.64 13.14 -24.85
CA ASN A 255 21.46 12.21 -25.62
C ASN A 255 21.36 10.75 -25.10
N GLU A 256 20.74 10.51 -23.95
CA GLU A 256 20.66 9.18 -23.31
C GLU A 256 19.22 8.63 -23.34
N GLN A 257 18.72 8.30 -24.53
CA GLN A 257 17.33 7.86 -24.70
C GLN A 257 17.10 6.38 -24.32
N ALA A 258 18.09 5.51 -24.53
CA ALA A 258 17.98 4.09 -24.24
C ALA A 258 18.44 3.77 -22.80
N ILE A 259 17.63 4.15 -21.81
CA ILE A 259 17.91 3.95 -20.40
C ILE A 259 16.70 3.38 -19.64
N THR A 260 16.94 2.42 -18.74
CA THR A 260 15.89 1.80 -17.93
C THR A 260 15.64 2.56 -16.62
N PRO A 261 14.46 2.41 -15.97
CA PRO A 261 14.21 2.98 -14.64
C PRO A 261 15.26 2.58 -13.60
N GLU A 262 15.74 1.33 -13.65
CA GLU A 262 16.78 0.81 -12.76
C GLU A 262 18.09 1.59 -12.94
N GLN A 263 18.51 1.83 -14.19
CA GLN A 263 19.74 2.56 -14.52
C GLN A 263 19.65 4.03 -14.11
N VAL A 264 18.53 4.70 -14.38
CA VAL A 264 18.28 6.06 -13.90
C VAL A 264 18.36 6.11 -12.38
N GLY A 265 17.74 5.16 -11.70
CA GLY A 265 17.80 5.06 -10.24
C GLY A 265 19.23 4.89 -9.71
N MET A 266 20.06 4.07 -10.38
CA MET A 266 21.49 3.98 -10.01
C MET A 266 22.23 5.30 -10.20
N LYS A 267 22.00 5.99 -11.33
CA LYS A 267 22.64 7.29 -11.60
C LYS A 267 22.25 8.34 -10.56
N MET A 268 20.98 8.43 -10.19
CA MET A 268 20.49 9.34 -9.15
C MET A 268 21.14 9.06 -7.79
N ARG A 269 21.20 7.79 -7.36
CA ARG A 269 21.85 7.41 -6.10
C ARG A 269 23.36 7.64 -6.08
N ASN A 270 24.00 7.64 -7.25
CA ASN A 270 25.43 7.88 -7.40
C ASN A 270 25.77 9.36 -7.66
N SER A 271 24.80 10.29 -7.47
CA SER A 271 24.98 11.73 -7.73
C SER A 271 25.42 12.04 -9.17
N GLN A 272 24.93 11.26 -10.14
CA GLN A 272 25.18 11.44 -11.57
C GLN A 272 23.97 12.04 -12.31
N ALA A 273 22.94 12.45 -11.57
CA ALA A 273 21.68 12.97 -12.11
C ALA A 273 20.99 13.91 -11.12
N ASP A 274 21.75 14.81 -10.49
CA ASP A 274 21.22 15.69 -9.43
C ASP A 274 20.07 16.56 -9.92
N GLU A 275 20.12 17.09 -11.15
CA GLU A 275 19.02 17.89 -11.71
C GLU A 275 17.72 17.09 -11.84
N THR A 276 17.84 15.78 -12.11
CA THR A 276 16.70 14.86 -12.16
C THR A 276 16.11 14.65 -10.77
N LEU A 277 16.97 14.48 -9.77
CA LEU A 277 16.57 14.30 -8.38
C LEU A 277 15.94 15.57 -7.79
N ASP A 278 16.51 16.74 -8.08
CA ASP A 278 15.99 18.04 -7.66
C ASP A 278 14.62 18.31 -8.30
N ALA A 279 14.47 18.03 -9.60
CA ALA A 279 13.18 18.14 -10.28
C ALA A 279 12.15 17.15 -9.71
N PHE A 280 12.56 15.90 -9.45
CA PHE A 280 11.71 14.90 -8.83
C PHE A 280 11.23 15.36 -7.45
N ALA A 281 12.13 15.82 -6.58
CA ALA A 281 11.81 16.36 -5.27
C ALA A 281 10.82 17.54 -5.36
N TRP A 282 11.05 18.46 -6.30
CA TRP A 282 10.13 19.58 -6.54
C TRP A 282 8.72 19.13 -6.93
N TYR A 283 8.58 18.17 -7.85
CA TYR A 283 7.28 17.64 -8.25
C TYR A 283 6.58 16.83 -7.16
N VAL A 284 7.34 16.09 -6.34
CA VAL A 284 6.81 15.46 -5.12
C VAL A 284 6.26 16.53 -4.18
N GLY A 285 7.00 17.62 -3.99
CA GLY A 285 6.57 18.75 -3.17
C GLY A 285 5.29 19.41 -3.70
N LEU A 286 5.22 19.64 -5.01
CA LEU A 286 4.05 20.21 -5.68
C LEU A 286 2.80 19.32 -5.50
N PHE A 287 2.98 18.00 -5.60
CA PHE A 287 1.90 17.05 -5.34
C PHE A 287 1.46 17.08 -3.87
N ILE A 288 2.41 17.08 -2.93
CA ILE A 288 2.11 17.22 -1.49
C ILE A 288 1.35 18.52 -1.21
N GLY A 289 1.79 19.65 -1.74
CA GLY A 289 1.10 20.94 -1.58
C GLY A 289 -0.33 20.92 -2.11
N THR A 290 -0.54 20.27 -3.26
CA THR A 290 -1.87 20.04 -3.85
C THR A 290 -2.74 19.18 -2.93
N VAL A 291 -2.21 18.06 -2.45
CA VAL A 291 -2.89 17.13 -1.53
C VAL A 291 -3.25 17.83 -0.20
N GLN A 292 -2.36 18.67 0.34
CA GLN A 292 -2.61 19.43 1.56
C GLN A 292 -3.84 20.33 1.42
N LEU A 293 -4.02 20.98 0.26
CA LEU A 293 -5.15 21.86 -0.01
C LEU A 293 -6.46 21.09 -0.21
N ILE A 294 -6.41 19.94 -0.89
CA ILE A 294 -7.60 19.13 -1.16
C ILE A 294 -8.14 18.49 0.13
N PHE A 295 -7.26 17.92 0.95
CA PHE A 295 -7.68 17.07 2.07
C PHE A 295 -7.58 17.73 3.44
N MET A 296 -6.83 18.83 3.57
CA MET A 296 -6.52 19.48 4.86
C MET A 296 -6.13 18.45 5.96
N PRO A 297 -5.12 17.59 5.70
CA PRO A 297 -4.93 16.33 6.42
C PRO A 297 -4.24 16.53 7.78
N LYS A 298 -5.00 16.92 8.80
CA LYS A 298 -4.50 17.07 10.19
C LYS A 298 -3.92 15.79 10.79
N GLY A 299 -4.26 14.62 10.25
CA GLY A 299 -3.68 13.33 10.61
C GLY A 299 -2.45 12.94 9.78
N GLY A 300 -2.04 13.81 8.86
CA GLY A 300 -0.78 13.74 8.15
C GLY A 300 -0.85 13.17 6.73
N ILE A 301 0.25 13.36 6.01
CA ILE A 301 0.52 12.81 4.69
C ILE A 301 1.69 11.84 4.79
N TRP A 302 1.50 10.63 4.25
CA TRP A 302 2.42 9.52 4.38
C TRP A 302 2.82 9.00 3.00
N VAL A 303 4.10 9.16 2.67
CA VAL A 303 4.64 8.75 1.37
C VAL A 303 5.21 7.34 1.44
N THR A 304 5.00 6.53 0.40
CA THR A 304 5.57 5.18 0.28
C THR A 304 5.88 4.86 -1.19
N GLY A 305 6.08 3.59 -1.53
CA GLY A 305 6.27 3.09 -2.89
C GLY A 305 7.74 2.95 -3.26
N GLY A 306 8.03 1.97 -4.13
CA GLY A 306 9.40 1.55 -4.42
C GLY A 306 10.30 2.66 -4.98
N VAL A 307 9.78 3.60 -5.76
CA VAL A 307 10.59 4.72 -6.29
C VAL A 307 10.92 5.69 -5.16
N ALA A 308 9.94 6.08 -4.34
CA ALA A 308 10.18 6.94 -3.18
C ALA A 308 11.19 6.32 -2.19
N LEU A 309 11.06 5.02 -1.92
CA LEU A 309 11.92 4.30 -0.97
C LEU A 309 13.34 4.04 -1.49
N HIS A 310 13.54 3.98 -2.80
CA HIS A 310 14.88 3.90 -3.40
C HIS A 310 15.56 5.26 -3.57
N HIS A 311 14.82 6.36 -3.37
CA HIS A 311 15.29 7.74 -3.55
C HIS A 311 14.94 8.62 -2.36
N THR A 312 15.18 8.11 -1.14
CA THR A 312 14.81 8.83 0.09
C THR A 312 15.56 10.15 0.28
N GLU A 313 16.68 10.33 -0.41
CA GLU A 313 17.46 11.56 -0.49
C GLU A 313 16.67 12.70 -1.16
N ALA A 314 15.68 12.40 -2.01
CA ALA A 314 14.79 13.40 -2.59
C ALA A 314 14.02 14.17 -1.51
N PHE A 315 13.73 13.53 -0.37
CA PHE A 315 12.98 14.16 0.71
C PHE A 315 13.82 15.09 1.59
N ASP A 316 15.14 15.11 1.39
CA ASP A 316 16.07 16.02 2.07
C ASP A 316 16.46 17.22 1.19
N ARG A 317 16.02 17.23 -0.08
CA ARG A 317 16.30 18.31 -1.04
C ARG A 317 15.47 19.56 -0.70
N PRO A 318 16.05 20.77 -0.76
CA PRO A 318 15.29 22.01 -0.54
C PRO A 318 14.14 22.18 -1.55
N GLU A 319 14.30 21.62 -2.75
CA GLU A 319 13.30 21.61 -3.81
C GLU A 319 11.97 20.99 -3.39
N LEU A 320 11.99 20.02 -2.47
CA LEU A 320 10.77 19.45 -1.90
C LEU A 320 9.92 20.56 -1.25
N MET A 321 10.53 21.37 -0.40
CA MET A 321 9.84 22.43 0.32
C MET A 321 9.41 23.55 -0.63
N ASP A 322 10.25 23.90 -1.61
CA ASP A 322 9.88 24.84 -2.68
C ASP A 322 8.61 24.39 -3.41
N GLY A 323 8.52 23.10 -3.73
CA GLY A 323 7.33 22.51 -4.35
C GLY A 323 6.10 22.58 -3.43
N ILE A 324 6.23 22.26 -2.15
CA ILE A 324 5.12 22.32 -1.17
C ILE A 324 4.62 23.75 -0.98
N TYR A 325 5.54 24.72 -1.01
CA TYR A 325 5.26 26.14 -0.82
C TYR A 325 4.91 26.88 -2.11
N ALA A 326 4.92 26.16 -3.24
CA ALA A 326 4.56 26.72 -4.53
C ALA A 326 3.09 27.20 -4.62
N SER A 327 2.27 26.89 -3.61
CA SER A 327 0.96 27.51 -3.39
C SER A 327 0.94 28.30 -2.07
N PRO A 328 0.75 29.64 -2.07
CA PRO A 328 0.72 30.41 -0.83
C PRO A 328 -0.58 30.21 -0.01
N ALA A 329 -1.61 29.59 -0.60
CA ALA A 329 -2.91 29.42 0.03
C ALA A 329 -2.82 28.61 1.34
N TYR A 330 -3.37 29.18 2.41
CA TYR A 330 -3.44 28.58 3.74
C TYR A 330 -2.09 28.05 4.28
N LEU A 331 -0.95 28.62 3.85
CA LEU A 331 0.38 28.10 4.16
C LEU A 331 0.60 27.90 5.67
N ALA A 332 0.27 28.91 6.49
CA ALA A 332 0.38 28.81 7.95
C ALA A 332 -0.39 27.62 8.55
N GLN A 333 -1.52 27.23 7.96
CA GLN A 333 -2.26 26.04 8.37
C GLN A 333 -1.61 24.76 7.82
N ARG A 334 -1.16 24.77 6.57
CA ARG A 334 -0.57 23.60 5.91
C ARG A 334 0.76 23.17 6.55
N GLU A 335 1.53 24.11 7.07
CA GLU A 335 2.77 23.84 7.81
C GLU A 335 2.54 23.05 9.11
N THR A 336 1.32 23.04 9.64
CA THR A 336 0.96 22.26 10.84
C THR A 336 0.65 20.79 10.54
N TYR A 337 0.60 20.37 9.28
CA TYR A 337 0.25 19.00 8.92
C TYR A 337 1.46 18.07 9.03
N PRO A 338 1.33 16.92 9.74
CA PRO A 338 2.38 15.91 9.78
C PRO A 338 2.75 15.42 8.38
N LEU A 339 4.04 15.25 8.14
CA LEU A 339 4.55 14.72 6.88
C LEU A 339 5.64 13.69 7.16
N GLY A 340 5.59 12.56 6.47
CA GLY A 340 6.58 11.49 6.64
C GLY A 340 6.58 10.47 5.49
N VAL A 341 7.62 9.65 5.47
CA VAL A 341 7.76 8.51 4.56
C VAL A 341 7.64 7.22 5.38
N LEU A 342 6.78 6.28 4.97
CA LEU A 342 6.65 4.95 5.56
C LEU A 342 7.75 4.05 4.98
N CYS A 343 8.75 3.70 5.78
CA CYS A 343 10.00 3.12 5.30
C CYS A 343 9.94 1.61 5.00
N ASN A 344 9.02 0.87 5.62
CA ASN A 344 8.99 -0.60 5.53
C ASN A 344 7.74 -1.09 4.83
N LEU A 345 7.85 -1.97 3.85
CA LEU A 345 6.70 -2.50 3.07
C LEU A 345 5.62 -3.19 3.93
N GLU A 346 5.95 -3.57 5.15
CA GLU A 346 5.04 -4.19 6.11
C GLU A 346 3.81 -3.33 6.46
N HIS A 347 3.84 -2.00 6.24
CA HIS A 347 2.67 -1.15 6.48
C HIS A 347 1.43 -1.65 5.72
N ALA A 348 1.56 -2.07 4.47
CA ALA A 348 0.43 -2.57 3.69
C ALA A 348 -0.16 -3.84 4.32
N LEU A 349 0.70 -4.72 4.85
CA LEU A 349 0.29 -5.97 5.49
C LEU A 349 -0.40 -5.70 6.84
N ILE A 350 0.20 -4.89 7.70
CA ILE A 350 -0.39 -4.50 9.00
C ILE A 350 -1.72 -3.76 8.80
N GLY A 351 -1.78 -2.87 7.82
CA GLY A 351 -3.00 -2.14 7.50
C GLY A 351 -4.10 -3.01 6.91
N GLY A 352 -3.76 -4.01 6.11
CA GLY A 352 -4.71 -5.01 5.61
C GLY A 352 -5.27 -5.85 6.75
N ALA A 353 -4.41 -6.20 7.72
CA ALA A 353 -4.85 -6.93 8.91
C ALA A 353 -5.76 -6.06 9.78
N TYR A 354 -5.42 -4.79 10.00
CA TYR A 354 -6.29 -3.84 10.68
C TYR A 354 -7.67 -3.74 10.02
N TYR A 355 -7.71 -3.61 8.68
CA TYR A 355 -8.98 -3.64 7.94
C TYR A 355 -9.78 -4.91 8.22
N ALA A 356 -9.14 -6.09 8.13
CA ALA A 356 -9.79 -7.37 8.40
C ALA A 356 -10.35 -7.47 9.83
N THR A 357 -9.59 -7.03 10.85
CA THR A 357 -10.06 -7.05 12.24
C THR A 357 -11.36 -6.25 12.44
N LYS A 358 -11.49 -5.10 11.75
CA LYS A 358 -12.61 -4.16 11.91
C LYS A 358 -13.77 -4.40 10.94
N ARG A 359 -13.57 -5.16 9.85
CA ARG A 359 -14.58 -5.33 8.78
C ARG A 359 -15.00 -6.78 8.54
N LEU A 360 -14.13 -7.73 8.87
CA LEU A 360 -14.34 -9.15 8.60
C LEU A 360 -14.53 -9.95 9.89
N LEU A 361 -13.75 -9.62 10.94
CA LEU A 361 -13.72 -10.37 12.20
C LEU A 361 -14.57 -9.78 13.33
N SER A 362 -14.92 -8.50 13.26
CA SER A 362 -15.71 -7.80 14.28
C SER A 362 -17.23 -8.01 14.15
N LYS A 363 -17.66 -9.18 13.67
CA LYS A 363 -19.08 -9.53 13.51
C LYS A 363 -19.60 -10.34 14.69
#